data_AF-A0A343TGZ4-F1
#
_entry.id   AF-A0A343TGZ4-F1
#
_cell.length_a   1.000
_cell.length_b   1.000
_cell.length_c   1.000
_cell.angle_alpha   90.00
_cell.angle_beta   90.00
_cell.angle_gamma   90.00
#
_symmetry.space_group_name_H-M   'P 1'
#
loop_
_entity.id
_entity.type
_entity.pdbx_description
1 polymer ?
#
loop_
_entity_poly.entity_id
_entity_poly.type
_entity_poly.pdbx_seq_one_letter_code
_entity_poly.pdbx_strand_id
1 'polypeptide(L)'
;MTENVDSDGVDTEAVDSSGGDTEDDTEAVTPDEMDLPPESGEGGGGREYNPEAEHDFPDEKLNRVLKAVESDPEIRTYLRAQNINPVDRMGYNDHGKKHVEIVRNRALRLYDLLKRGDVEFNGARDQGLEEADEAVIIALAATLHDIGHVVHRDEHVYYSIPLAADVLDRLLPDFYGPEEAVKVKSETLHAILCHHTAEEPLTREAGIIRVADGLDMERGRSRAPYEQGGRGINTLSSQAIQSVRLEEGETTPVYVEIEMTNAAGVYQVDNLLKAKLQGSLLEDLVRIIAINTKREDRLVERIEL
;
A
#
# COMPACT_ATOMS: atom_id res chain seq x y z
N MET A 1 -47.24 -10.04 42.71
CA MET A 1 -46.55 -11.22 43.26
C MET A 1 -45.13 -10.80 43.51
N THR A 2 -44.88 -10.49 44.77
CA THR A 2 -43.57 -10.30 45.40
C THR A 2 -42.81 -11.62 45.41
N GLU A 3 -41.50 -11.59 45.18
CA GLU A 3 -40.53 -12.14 46.13
C GLU A 3 -39.11 -11.63 45.80
N ASN A 4 -38.53 -11.00 46.82
CA ASN A 4 -37.12 -10.66 47.03
C ASN A 4 -36.37 -11.86 47.64
N VAL A 5 -35.10 -11.63 48.03
CA VAL A 5 -34.22 -12.34 48.99
C VAL A 5 -33.03 -13.00 48.25
N ASP A 6 -31.74 -12.74 48.48
CA ASP A 6 -30.90 -11.99 49.45
C ASP A 6 -29.55 -11.72 48.71
N SER A 7 -28.80 -10.62 48.79
CA SER A 7 -28.17 -9.86 49.90
C SER A 7 -27.09 -10.60 50.69
N ASP A 8 -25.84 -10.19 50.47
CA ASP A 8 -24.71 -10.05 51.41
C ASP A 8 -23.69 -9.16 50.66
N GLY A 9 -23.32 -7.92 51.04
CA GLY A 9 -22.94 -7.41 52.36
C GLY A 9 -21.53 -7.94 52.68
N VAL A 10 -20.44 -7.18 52.66
CA VAL A 10 -20.11 -6.12 53.64
C VAL A 10 -18.74 -5.48 53.28
N ASP A 11 -18.71 -4.13 53.32
CA ASP A 11 -17.70 -3.16 53.83
C ASP A 11 -16.21 -3.25 53.47
N THR A 12 -15.69 -2.26 52.71
CA THR A 12 -14.97 -1.02 53.12
C THR A 12 -13.67 -1.22 53.90
N GLU A 13 -12.57 -0.68 53.37
CA GLU A 13 -11.68 0.20 54.14
C GLU A 13 -10.79 1.02 53.21
N ALA A 14 -10.87 2.34 53.38
CA ALA A 14 -9.95 3.32 52.83
C ALA A 14 -8.77 3.47 53.79
N VAL A 15 -7.55 3.53 53.26
CA VAL A 15 -6.37 3.97 54.03
C VAL A 15 -5.60 4.98 53.19
N ASP A 16 -5.69 6.22 53.66
CA ASP A 16 -4.79 7.34 53.37
C ASP A 16 -3.49 7.12 54.17
N SER A 17 -2.34 7.26 53.51
CA SER A 17 -1.08 7.53 54.21
C SER A 17 -0.17 8.37 53.33
N SER A 18 0.06 9.58 53.83
CA SER A 18 0.97 10.60 53.36
C SER A 18 2.45 10.28 53.62
N GLY A 19 3.32 10.91 52.82
CA GLY A 19 4.66 11.35 53.23
C GLY A 19 5.83 10.64 52.55
N GLY A 20 6.62 11.41 51.80
CA GLY A 20 7.95 11.00 51.34
C GLY A 20 8.50 11.85 50.20
N ASP A 21 8.88 13.09 50.50
CA ASP A 21 9.71 13.94 49.64
C ASP A 21 11.09 13.29 49.44
N THR A 22 11.50 13.17 48.17
CA THR A 22 12.92 13.23 47.78
C THR A 22 13.00 13.99 46.46
N GLU A 23 13.51 15.22 46.57
CA GLU A 23 14.09 15.99 45.47
C GLU A 23 15.25 15.18 44.86
N ASP A 24 15.23 14.99 43.54
CA ASP A 24 16.46 14.76 42.77
C ASP A 24 16.40 15.63 41.51
N ASP A 25 17.24 16.64 41.52
CA ASP A 25 17.54 17.54 40.41
C ASP A 25 18.23 16.75 39.30
N THR A 26 17.57 16.59 38.14
CA THR A 26 18.30 16.36 36.90
C THR A 26 17.77 17.26 35.80
N GLU A 27 18.70 18.08 35.31
CA GLU A 27 18.56 19.18 34.37
C GLU A 27 17.80 18.79 33.09
N ALA A 28 16.92 19.69 32.64
CA ALA A 28 16.32 19.64 31.33
C ALA A 28 17.41 19.82 30.26
N VAL A 29 17.76 18.72 29.57
CA VAL A 29 18.59 18.76 28.37
C VAL A 29 17.74 19.28 27.22
N THR A 30 18.07 20.48 26.73
CA THR A 30 17.57 20.99 25.46
C THR A 30 17.95 20.03 24.33
N PRO A 31 17.08 19.75 23.34
CA PRO A 31 17.48 18.94 22.20
C PRO A 31 18.47 19.78 21.37
N ASP A 32 19.73 19.41 21.48
CA ASP A 32 20.80 19.86 20.60
C ASP A 32 20.43 19.47 19.17
N GLU A 33 20.64 20.40 18.24
CA GLU A 33 20.44 20.21 16.81
C GLU A 33 21.30 19.03 16.33
N MET A 34 20.72 17.84 16.28
CA MET A 34 21.32 16.69 15.62
C MET A 34 21.27 16.95 14.12
N ASP A 35 22.40 17.45 13.63
CA ASP A 35 22.84 17.52 12.24
C ASP A 35 22.48 16.21 11.51
N LEU A 36 21.30 16.20 10.88
CA LEU A 36 20.86 15.11 10.02
C LEU A 36 21.78 15.11 8.80
N PRO A 37 22.54 14.03 8.53
CA PRO A 37 23.36 13.98 7.35
C PRO A 37 22.47 14.10 6.10
N PRO A 38 22.97 14.73 5.02
CA PRO A 38 22.19 14.95 3.82
C PRO A 38 21.70 13.61 3.26
N GLU A 39 20.39 13.49 3.01
CA GLU A 39 19.82 12.39 2.24
C GLU A 39 20.43 12.42 0.83
N SER A 40 21.52 11.69 0.65
CA SER A 40 22.06 11.33 -0.66
C SER A 40 22.17 9.81 -0.73
N GLY A 41 21.16 9.22 -1.33
CA GLY A 41 21.08 7.80 -1.64
C GLY A 41 19.99 7.57 -2.65
N GLU A 42 20.35 7.67 -3.93
CA GLU A 42 19.59 7.07 -5.03
C GLU A 42 19.31 5.60 -4.70
N GLY A 43 18.11 5.32 -4.20
CA GLY A 43 17.60 3.97 -3.96
C GLY A 43 16.40 3.71 -4.87
N GLY A 44 16.58 3.88 -6.19
CA GLY A 44 15.54 3.67 -7.18
C GLY A 44 15.63 2.27 -7.78
N GLY A 45 15.03 1.28 -7.10
CA GLY A 45 14.82 -0.04 -7.69
C GLY A 45 13.66 0.00 -8.68
N GLY A 46 13.96 0.00 -9.99
CA GLY A 46 13.01 -0.18 -11.09
C GLY A 46 12.20 1.09 -11.43
N ARG A 47 12.52 1.72 -12.57
CA ARG A 47 12.05 3.06 -13.01
C ARG A 47 10.58 3.36 -12.67
N GLU A 48 10.35 4.50 -12.02
CA GLU A 48 9.04 5.13 -11.84
C GLU A 48 8.32 5.28 -13.20
N TYR A 49 6.98 5.30 -13.18
CA TYR A 49 6.23 5.60 -14.40
C TYR A 49 6.68 6.96 -14.95
N ASN A 50 7.06 6.98 -16.23
CA ASN A 50 7.51 8.18 -16.91
C ASN A 50 6.53 8.53 -18.04
N PRO A 51 5.78 9.65 -17.96
CA PRO A 51 4.82 10.04 -18.98
C PRO A 51 5.47 10.43 -20.33
N GLU A 52 6.80 10.60 -20.37
CA GLU A 52 7.54 10.91 -21.60
C GLU A 52 8.21 9.66 -22.23
N ALA A 53 8.13 8.49 -21.58
CA ALA A 53 8.65 7.25 -22.12
C ALA A 53 7.65 6.57 -23.06
N GLU A 54 8.14 5.69 -23.93
CA GLU A 54 7.27 4.76 -24.66
C GLU A 54 6.78 3.68 -23.71
N HIS A 55 5.49 3.33 -23.82
CA HIS A 55 4.82 2.27 -23.05
C HIS A 55 4.14 1.28 -23.99
N ASP A 56 3.93 0.06 -23.53
CA ASP A 56 3.24 -1.01 -24.26
C ASP A 56 1.70 -0.87 -24.21
N PHE A 57 1.19 0.31 -23.85
CA PHE A 57 -0.23 0.65 -23.79
C PHE A 57 -0.46 2.14 -24.15
N PRO A 58 -1.68 2.51 -24.61
CA PRO A 58 -2.01 3.91 -24.91
C PRO A 58 -2.15 4.75 -23.63
N ASP A 59 -1.28 5.73 -23.44
CA ASP A 59 -1.14 6.47 -22.18
C ASP A 59 -1.57 7.95 -22.25
N GLU A 60 -2.01 8.44 -23.41
CA GLU A 60 -2.35 9.87 -23.57
C GLU A 60 -3.56 10.27 -22.72
N LYS A 61 -4.54 9.36 -22.58
CA LYS A 61 -5.70 9.56 -21.71
C LYS A 61 -5.29 9.52 -20.24
N LEU A 62 -4.48 8.53 -19.85
CA LEU A 62 -3.89 8.42 -18.52
C LEU A 62 -3.14 9.69 -18.11
N ASN A 63 -2.25 10.19 -18.96
CA ASN A 63 -1.43 11.37 -18.68
C ASN A 63 -2.25 12.63 -18.42
N ARG A 64 -3.37 12.80 -19.13
CA ARG A 64 -4.31 13.90 -18.87
C ARG A 64 -5.02 13.75 -17.51
N VAL A 65 -5.45 12.53 -17.17
CA VAL A 65 -6.11 12.23 -15.89
C VAL A 65 -5.14 12.42 -14.72
N LEU A 66 -3.91 11.89 -14.80
CA LEU A 66 -2.89 12.04 -13.76
C LEU A 66 -2.59 13.50 -13.47
N LYS A 67 -2.49 14.34 -14.50
CA LYS A 67 -2.28 15.78 -14.31
C LYS A 67 -3.41 16.44 -13.51
N ALA A 68 -4.67 16.06 -13.74
CA ALA A 68 -5.79 16.56 -12.96
C ALA A 68 -5.71 16.06 -11.51
N VAL A 69 -5.54 14.74 -11.33
CA VAL A 69 -5.42 14.08 -10.01
C VAL A 69 -4.32 14.68 -9.15
N GLU A 70 -3.13 14.91 -9.71
CA GLU A 70 -1.97 15.44 -8.98
C GLU A 70 -2.14 16.91 -8.57
N SER A 71 -2.96 17.66 -9.30
CA SER A 71 -3.28 19.05 -8.99
C SER A 71 -4.50 19.22 -8.10
N ASP A 72 -5.30 18.16 -7.91
CA ASP A 72 -6.58 18.21 -7.20
C ASP A 72 -6.38 18.46 -5.68
N PRO A 73 -6.93 19.56 -5.12
CA PRO A 73 -6.71 19.90 -3.72
C PRO A 73 -7.40 18.94 -2.75
N GLU A 74 -8.52 18.34 -3.14
CA GLU A 74 -9.26 17.37 -2.30
C GLU A 74 -8.49 16.06 -2.21
N ILE A 75 -8.06 15.49 -3.34
CA ILE A 75 -7.25 14.26 -3.38
C ILE A 75 -5.96 14.46 -2.57
N ARG A 76 -5.23 15.56 -2.82
CA ARG A 76 -4.01 15.86 -2.04
C ARG A 76 -4.27 15.98 -0.55
N THR A 77 -5.46 16.41 -0.15
CA THR A 77 -5.84 16.54 1.25
C THR A 77 -6.19 15.20 1.86
N TYR A 78 -6.94 14.33 1.17
CA TYR A 78 -7.14 12.93 1.59
C TYR A 78 -5.81 12.23 1.81
N LEU A 79 -4.87 12.31 0.85
CA LEU A 79 -3.56 11.65 0.95
C LEU A 79 -2.69 12.14 2.12
N ARG A 80 -2.91 13.37 2.61
CA ARG A 80 -2.25 13.86 3.84
C ARG A 80 -3.02 13.43 5.09
N ALA A 81 -4.34 13.57 5.07
CA ALA A 81 -5.20 13.29 6.21
C ALA A 81 -5.24 11.80 6.57
N GLN A 82 -5.03 10.91 5.59
CA GLN A 82 -5.12 9.46 5.80
C GLN A 82 -4.07 8.92 6.77
N ASN A 83 -2.97 9.63 7.01
CA ASN A 83 -1.95 9.20 7.98
C ASN A 83 -2.33 9.49 9.45
N ILE A 84 -3.30 10.37 9.72
CA ILE A 84 -3.63 10.75 11.10
C ILE A 84 -4.07 9.53 11.93
N ASN A 85 -4.90 8.65 11.37
CA ASN A 85 -5.35 7.45 12.08
C ASN A 85 -4.25 6.37 12.19
N PRO A 86 -3.70 5.83 11.09
CA PRO A 86 -2.73 4.74 11.17
C PRO A 86 -1.40 5.18 11.78
N VAL A 87 -0.87 6.36 11.44
CA VAL A 87 0.47 6.79 11.88
C VAL A 87 0.38 7.52 13.22
N ASP A 88 -0.30 8.68 13.29
CA ASP A 88 -0.21 9.54 14.47
C ASP A 88 -0.94 8.94 15.69
N ARG A 89 -2.08 8.28 15.48
CA ARG A 89 -2.89 7.73 16.57
C ARG A 89 -2.52 6.28 16.93
N MET A 90 -2.11 5.47 15.96
CA MET A 90 -1.88 4.03 16.15
C MET A 90 -0.41 3.60 16.02
N GLY A 91 0.50 4.45 15.53
CA GLY A 91 1.91 4.14 15.39
C GLY A 91 2.27 3.16 14.27
N TYR A 92 1.39 2.97 13.28
CA TYR A 92 1.66 2.15 12.09
C TYR A 92 2.47 2.91 11.03
N ASN A 93 2.82 2.20 9.96
CA ASN A 93 3.57 2.71 8.82
C ASN A 93 2.77 3.76 8.02
N ASP A 94 3.50 4.54 7.22
CA ASP A 94 2.96 5.52 6.29
C ASP A 94 2.06 4.86 5.23
N HIS A 95 0.82 5.34 5.15
CA HIS A 95 -0.13 5.04 4.09
C HIS A 95 -0.41 6.30 3.25
N GLY A 96 0.35 7.38 3.41
CA GLY A 96 0.10 8.69 2.84
C GLY A 96 0.56 8.83 1.38
N LYS A 97 0.88 10.07 0.99
CA LYS A 97 1.31 10.40 -0.39
C LYS A 97 2.43 9.49 -0.91
N LYS A 98 3.45 9.16 -0.09
CA LYS A 98 4.60 8.39 -0.58
C LYS A 98 4.24 6.94 -0.86
N HIS A 99 3.45 6.30 0.01
CA HIS A 99 2.88 4.97 -0.25
C HIS A 99 2.11 4.96 -1.58
N VAL A 100 1.17 5.89 -1.74
CA VAL A 100 0.32 5.96 -2.95
C VAL A 100 1.13 6.20 -4.23
N GLU A 101 2.15 7.05 -4.18
CA GLU A 101 3.07 7.27 -5.30
C GLU A 101 3.79 5.97 -5.71
N ILE A 102 4.29 5.21 -4.74
CA ILE A 102 4.96 3.93 -4.96
C ILE A 102 3.99 2.90 -5.57
N VAL A 103 2.81 2.72 -4.96
CA VAL A 103 1.79 1.76 -5.43
C VAL A 103 1.36 2.10 -6.85
N ARG A 104 1.08 3.37 -7.15
CA ARG A 104 0.70 3.81 -8.49
C ARG A 104 1.80 3.55 -9.53
N ASN A 105 3.05 3.88 -9.20
CA ASN A 105 4.18 3.64 -10.10
C ASN A 105 4.37 2.14 -10.37
N ARG A 106 4.29 1.30 -9.34
CA ARG A 106 4.38 -0.15 -9.48
C ARG A 106 3.20 -0.75 -10.24
N ALA A 107 1.99 -0.23 -10.03
CA ALA A 107 0.80 -0.67 -10.73
C ALA A 107 0.90 -0.40 -12.25
N LEU A 108 1.31 0.82 -12.64
CA LEU A 108 1.49 1.17 -14.05
C LEU A 108 2.67 0.42 -14.68
N ARG A 109 3.74 0.18 -13.93
CA ARG A 109 4.88 -0.63 -14.42
C ARG A 109 4.51 -2.11 -14.59
N LEU A 110 3.74 -2.65 -13.66
CA LEU A 110 3.23 -4.02 -13.75
C LEU A 110 2.29 -4.17 -14.96
N TYR A 111 1.43 -3.17 -15.18
CA TYR A 111 0.57 -3.09 -16.35
C TYR A 111 1.38 -3.08 -17.65
N ASP A 112 2.38 -2.19 -17.76
CA ASP A 112 3.29 -2.09 -18.92
C ASP A 112 3.93 -3.45 -19.28
N LEU A 113 4.52 -4.13 -18.29
CA LEU A 113 5.16 -5.44 -18.51
C LEU A 113 4.16 -6.53 -18.92
N LEU A 114 2.95 -6.52 -18.35
CA LEU A 114 1.90 -7.47 -18.73
C LEU A 114 1.42 -7.21 -20.16
N LYS A 115 1.27 -5.95 -20.56
CA LYS A 115 0.89 -5.55 -21.92
C LYS A 115 1.97 -5.91 -22.94
N ARG A 116 3.24 -5.73 -22.61
CA ARG A 116 4.38 -6.24 -23.41
C ARG A 116 4.31 -7.75 -23.64
N GLY A 117 3.84 -8.49 -22.63
CA GLY A 117 3.61 -9.93 -22.70
C GLY A 117 2.30 -10.34 -23.37
N ASP A 118 1.65 -9.45 -24.13
CA ASP A 118 0.37 -9.67 -24.82
C ASP A 118 -0.78 -10.12 -23.88
N VAL A 119 -0.76 -9.70 -22.60
CA VAL A 119 -1.81 -10.04 -21.64
C VAL A 119 -3.04 -9.14 -21.88
N GLU A 120 -4.19 -9.77 -22.13
CA GLU A 120 -5.47 -9.06 -22.21
C GLU A 120 -6.04 -8.72 -20.84
N PHE A 121 -6.70 -7.58 -20.72
CA PHE A 121 -7.43 -7.15 -19.52
C PHE A 121 -8.93 -7.18 -19.77
N ASN A 122 -9.71 -7.25 -18.69
CA ASN A 122 -11.14 -7.49 -18.79
C ASN A 122 -12.02 -6.45 -18.08
N GLY A 123 -11.48 -5.63 -17.16
CA GLY A 123 -12.26 -4.58 -16.50
C GLY A 123 -12.78 -3.55 -17.50
N ALA A 124 -11.91 -2.93 -18.31
CA ALA A 124 -12.36 -2.00 -19.34
C ALA A 124 -13.13 -2.72 -20.45
N ARG A 125 -12.58 -3.81 -20.97
CA ARG A 125 -13.11 -4.54 -22.13
C ARG A 125 -14.53 -5.07 -21.91
N ASP A 126 -14.82 -5.67 -20.76
CA ASP A 126 -16.14 -6.27 -20.49
C ASP A 126 -17.23 -5.19 -20.34
N GLN A 127 -16.85 -3.93 -20.07
CA GLN A 127 -17.72 -2.76 -20.06
C GLN A 127 -17.88 -2.11 -21.46
N GLY A 128 -17.15 -2.60 -22.47
CA GLY A 128 -17.07 -1.99 -23.80
C GLY A 128 -16.31 -0.67 -23.84
N LEU A 129 -15.40 -0.45 -22.89
CA LEU A 129 -14.46 0.68 -22.88
C LEU A 129 -13.25 0.40 -23.78
N GLU A 130 -12.48 1.44 -24.07
CA GLU A 130 -11.25 1.32 -24.84
C GLU A 130 -10.09 0.82 -23.96
N GLU A 131 -9.08 0.23 -24.56
CA GLU A 131 -7.85 -0.18 -23.86
C GLU A 131 -7.18 0.98 -23.10
N ALA A 132 -7.28 2.20 -23.62
CA ALA A 132 -6.76 3.40 -22.96
C ALA A 132 -7.43 3.70 -21.61
N ASP A 133 -8.59 3.08 -21.33
CA ASP A 133 -9.29 3.24 -20.06
C ASP A 133 -8.76 2.27 -18.98
N GLU A 134 -8.09 1.18 -19.36
CA GLU A 134 -7.47 0.21 -18.43
C GLU A 134 -6.46 0.92 -17.50
N ALA A 135 -5.55 1.69 -18.11
CA ALA A 135 -4.54 2.43 -17.37
C ALA A 135 -5.14 3.53 -16.47
N VAL A 136 -6.26 4.13 -16.89
CA VAL A 136 -6.98 5.14 -16.09
C VAL A 136 -7.61 4.51 -14.85
N ILE A 137 -8.28 3.36 -15.01
CA ILE A 137 -8.85 2.59 -13.89
C ILE A 137 -7.75 2.23 -12.89
N ILE A 138 -6.62 1.71 -13.37
CA ILE A 138 -5.47 1.34 -12.54
C ILE A 138 -4.93 2.54 -11.77
N ALA A 139 -4.69 3.67 -12.44
CA ALA A 139 -4.12 4.85 -11.81
C ALA A 139 -5.06 5.49 -10.78
N LEU A 140 -6.36 5.57 -11.07
CA LEU A 140 -7.35 6.10 -10.14
C LEU A 140 -7.50 5.19 -8.92
N ALA A 141 -7.59 3.88 -9.13
CA ALA A 141 -7.72 2.92 -8.05
C ALA A 141 -6.47 2.94 -7.15
N ALA A 142 -5.27 2.89 -7.72
CA ALA A 142 -4.02 3.01 -6.96
C ALA A 142 -3.96 4.31 -6.14
N THR A 143 -4.47 5.42 -6.69
CA THR A 143 -4.46 6.71 -6.01
C THR A 143 -5.42 6.78 -4.82
N LEU A 144 -6.59 6.14 -4.95
CA LEU A 144 -7.70 6.32 -4.01
C LEU A 144 -7.91 5.12 -3.07
N HIS A 145 -7.17 4.02 -3.21
CA HIS A 145 -7.48 2.76 -2.52
C HIS A 145 -7.51 2.87 -0.99
N ASP A 146 -6.65 3.72 -0.41
CA ASP A 146 -6.43 3.83 1.04
C ASP A 146 -7.12 5.03 1.71
N ILE A 147 -7.84 5.87 0.96
CA ILE A 147 -8.38 7.13 1.51
C ILE A 147 -9.39 6.91 2.65
N GLY A 148 -9.97 5.72 2.77
CA GLY A 148 -10.80 5.30 3.91
C GLY A 148 -10.08 5.35 5.25
N HIS A 149 -8.75 5.37 5.27
CA HIS A 149 -7.97 5.59 6.48
C HIS A 149 -8.27 6.92 7.18
N VAL A 150 -8.85 7.92 6.51
CA VAL A 150 -9.34 9.14 7.19
C VAL A 150 -10.48 8.86 8.16
N VAL A 151 -11.24 7.77 7.94
CA VAL A 151 -12.34 7.34 8.80
C VAL A 151 -11.81 6.41 9.89
N HIS A 152 -11.20 5.29 9.49
CA HIS A 152 -10.65 4.32 10.41
C HIS A 152 -9.60 3.43 9.72
N ARG A 153 -8.72 2.81 10.52
CA ARG A 153 -7.74 1.86 9.98
C ARG A 153 -8.36 0.53 9.59
N ASP A 154 -9.14 -0.03 10.51
CA ASP A 154 -9.89 -1.26 10.27
C ASP A 154 -11.00 -0.98 9.26
N GLU A 155 -11.24 -1.94 8.37
CA GLU A 155 -12.27 -1.82 7.33
C GLU A 155 -12.09 -0.62 6.39
N HIS A 156 -10.89 -0.01 6.32
CA HIS A 156 -10.59 1.15 5.48
C HIS A 156 -11.02 0.95 4.03
N VAL A 157 -10.91 -0.26 3.48
CA VAL A 157 -11.37 -0.59 2.13
C VAL A 157 -12.83 -0.23 1.90
N TYR A 158 -13.71 -0.53 2.85
CA TYR A 158 -15.14 -0.25 2.74
C TYR A 158 -15.44 1.23 2.94
N TYR A 159 -14.62 1.93 3.74
CA TYR A 159 -14.70 3.39 3.88
C TYR A 159 -14.13 4.15 2.67
N SER A 160 -13.16 3.56 1.95
CA SER A 160 -12.61 4.14 0.73
C SER A 160 -13.66 4.20 -0.38
N ILE A 161 -14.57 3.23 -0.47
CA ILE A 161 -15.59 3.17 -1.53
C ILE A 161 -16.47 4.43 -1.61
N PRO A 162 -17.19 4.86 -0.56
CA PRO A 162 -18.03 6.06 -0.65
C PRO A 162 -17.21 7.33 -0.88
N LEU A 163 -16.05 7.47 -0.26
CA LEU A 163 -15.17 8.64 -0.45
C LEU A 163 -14.63 8.72 -1.88
N ALA A 164 -14.20 7.59 -2.44
CA ALA A 164 -13.71 7.51 -3.80
C ALA A 164 -14.86 7.72 -4.79
N ALA A 165 -16.05 7.22 -4.51
CA ALA A 165 -17.23 7.41 -5.34
C ALA A 165 -17.57 8.90 -5.52
N ASP A 166 -17.48 9.70 -4.45
CA ASP A 166 -17.73 11.16 -4.48
C ASP A 166 -16.64 11.89 -5.27
N VAL A 167 -15.37 11.52 -5.05
CA VAL A 167 -14.23 12.08 -5.82
C VAL A 167 -14.37 11.76 -7.31
N LEU A 168 -14.74 10.53 -7.66
CA LEU A 168 -14.90 10.08 -9.04
C LEU A 168 -16.09 10.75 -9.75
N ASP A 169 -17.22 10.96 -9.06
CA ASP A 169 -18.37 11.68 -9.63
C ASP A 169 -18.03 13.13 -9.99
N ARG A 170 -17.11 13.75 -9.25
CA ARG A 170 -16.61 15.09 -9.54
C ARG A 170 -15.55 15.11 -10.64
N LEU A 171 -14.66 14.11 -10.69
CA LEU A 171 -13.48 14.09 -11.56
C LEU A 171 -13.78 13.57 -12.98
N LEU A 172 -14.51 12.46 -13.11
CA LEU A 172 -14.69 11.77 -14.39
C LEU A 172 -15.44 12.57 -15.47
N PRO A 173 -16.40 13.46 -15.16
CA PRO A 173 -17.10 14.26 -16.18
C PRO A 173 -16.20 15.16 -17.03
N ASP A 174 -14.98 15.47 -16.58
CA ASP A 174 -14.01 16.24 -17.38
C ASP A 174 -13.38 15.42 -18.52
N PHE A 175 -13.49 14.08 -18.48
CA PHE A 175 -12.83 13.15 -19.39
C PHE A 175 -13.79 12.26 -20.18
N TYR A 176 -14.99 12.01 -19.64
CA TYR A 176 -15.91 10.98 -20.13
C TYR A 176 -17.33 11.49 -20.28
N GLY A 177 -18.09 10.89 -21.20
CA GLY A 177 -19.54 11.01 -21.20
C GLY A 177 -20.17 10.31 -19.99
N PRO A 178 -21.45 10.59 -19.65
CA PRO A 178 -22.09 10.00 -18.47
C PRO A 178 -22.05 8.48 -18.41
N GLU A 179 -22.19 7.80 -19.56
CA GLU A 179 -22.17 6.33 -19.63
C GLU A 179 -20.77 5.77 -19.33
N GLU A 180 -19.74 6.30 -19.97
CA GLU A 180 -18.35 5.87 -19.78
C GLU A 180 -17.86 6.20 -18.36
N ALA A 181 -18.25 7.36 -17.83
CA ALA A 181 -17.92 7.75 -16.46
C ALA A 181 -18.44 6.75 -15.44
N VAL A 182 -19.66 6.24 -15.60
CA VAL A 182 -20.23 5.21 -14.72
C VAL A 182 -19.42 3.91 -14.80
N LYS A 183 -19.02 3.49 -16.01
CA LYS A 183 -18.24 2.25 -16.23
C LYS A 183 -16.83 2.36 -15.65
N VAL A 184 -16.12 3.45 -15.91
CA VAL A 184 -14.78 3.69 -15.34
C VAL A 184 -14.86 3.78 -13.82
N LYS A 185 -15.89 4.45 -13.28
CA LYS A 185 -16.14 4.51 -11.83
C LYS A 185 -16.38 3.11 -11.25
N SER A 186 -17.21 2.28 -11.86
CA SER A 186 -17.50 0.95 -11.32
C SER A 186 -16.26 0.07 -11.25
N GLU A 187 -15.44 0.07 -12.31
CA GLU A 187 -14.19 -0.71 -12.35
C GLU A 187 -13.14 -0.16 -11.37
N THR A 188 -13.05 1.17 -11.23
CA THR A 188 -12.17 1.80 -10.25
C THR A 188 -12.54 1.41 -8.82
N LEU A 189 -13.83 1.47 -8.48
CA LEU A 189 -14.32 1.10 -7.14
C LEU A 189 -14.15 -0.39 -6.86
N HIS A 190 -14.36 -1.25 -7.86
CA HIS A 190 -14.09 -2.69 -7.76
C HIS A 190 -12.61 -2.96 -7.47
N ALA A 191 -11.71 -2.31 -8.20
CA ALA A 191 -10.26 -2.42 -7.98
C ALA A 191 -9.83 -1.89 -6.61
N ILE A 192 -10.44 -0.79 -6.13
CA ILE A 192 -10.26 -0.30 -4.76
C ILE A 192 -10.71 -1.35 -3.75
N LEU A 193 -11.91 -1.91 -3.86
CA LEU A 193 -12.38 -2.92 -2.90
C LEU A 193 -11.43 -4.13 -2.86
N CYS A 194 -11.00 -4.57 -4.04
CA CYS A 194 -10.22 -5.78 -4.23
C CYS A 194 -8.73 -5.62 -3.90
N HIS A 195 -8.22 -4.44 -3.52
CA HIS A 195 -6.81 -4.38 -3.10
C HIS A 195 -6.57 -5.18 -1.80
N HIS A 196 -7.61 -5.36 -0.97
CA HIS A 196 -7.52 -6.13 0.27
C HIS A 196 -7.81 -7.62 0.06
N THR A 197 -7.03 -8.48 0.72
CA THR A 197 -6.99 -9.94 0.48
C THR A 197 -8.33 -10.65 0.71
N ALA A 198 -9.21 -10.09 1.56
CA ALA A 198 -10.51 -10.69 1.88
C ALA A 198 -11.50 -10.74 0.71
N GLU A 199 -11.36 -9.83 -0.25
CA GLU A 199 -12.24 -9.75 -1.42
C GLU A 199 -11.63 -10.54 -2.58
N GLU A 200 -12.38 -10.91 -3.62
CA GLU A 200 -11.83 -11.63 -4.78
C GLU A 200 -11.80 -10.72 -6.02
N PRO A 201 -10.62 -10.47 -6.62
CA PRO A 201 -10.50 -9.70 -7.86
C PRO A 201 -11.17 -10.45 -9.00
N LEU A 202 -12.14 -9.78 -9.63
CA LEU A 202 -12.84 -10.28 -10.83
C LEU A 202 -12.26 -9.73 -12.14
N THR A 203 -11.30 -8.80 -12.03
CA THR A 203 -10.65 -8.16 -13.18
C THR A 203 -9.14 -8.11 -12.95
N ARG A 204 -8.37 -8.17 -14.04
CA ARG A 204 -6.90 -8.07 -13.94
C ARG A 204 -6.45 -6.69 -13.47
N GLU A 205 -7.21 -5.64 -13.74
CA GLU A 205 -6.98 -4.29 -13.22
C GLU A 205 -7.04 -4.29 -11.68
N ALA A 206 -8.05 -4.93 -11.09
CA ALA A 206 -8.13 -5.14 -9.65
C ALA A 206 -6.97 -6.00 -9.11
N GLY A 207 -6.59 -7.04 -9.86
CA GLY A 207 -5.41 -7.86 -9.59
C GLY A 207 -4.11 -7.06 -9.52
N ILE A 208 -3.93 -6.11 -10.45
CA ILE A 208 -2.77 -5.20 -10.46
C ILE A 208 -2.73 -4.38 -9.18
N ILE A 209 -3.85 -3.77 -8.76
CA ILE A 209 -3.86 -2.94 -7.55
C ILE A 209 -3.48 -3.76 -6.32
N ARG A 210 -4.05 -4.96 -6.19
CA ARG A 210 -3.73 -5.87 -5.10
C ARG A 210 -2.25 -6.21 -5.04
N VAL A 211 -1.66 -6.62 -6.17
CA VAL A 211 -0.24 -7.00 -6.21
C VAL A 211 0.64 -5.78 -5.99
N ALA A 212 0.33 -4.64 -6.62
CA ALA A 212 1.11 -3.41 -6.51
C ALA A 212 1.17 -2.85 -5.09
N ASP A 213 0.06 -2.90 -4.35
CA ASP A 213 0.01 -2.60 -2.91
C ASP A 213 0.97 -3.52 -2.12
N GLY A 214 0.87 -4.82 -2.38
CA GLY A 214 1.74 -5.82 -1.74
C GLY A 214 3.24 -5.61 -2.01
N LEU A 215 3.62 -4.98 -3.13
CA LEU A 215 5.02 -4.72 -3.46
C LEU A 215 5.66 -3.63 -2.57
N ASP A 216 4.88 -2.79 -1.85
CA ASP A 216 5.38 -1.75 -0.94
C ASP A 216 5.91 -2.27 0.39
N MET A 217 7.00 -3.05 0.32
CA MET A 217 7.54 -3.79 1.46
C MET A 217 9.02 -3.55 1.77
N GLU A 218 9.68 -2.60 1.10
CA GLU A 218 11.10 -2.32 1.30
C GLU A 218 11.39 -1.78 2.73
N ARG A 219 12.58 -2.02 3.27
CA ARG A 219 12.98 -1.66 4.64
C ARG A 219 12.71 -0.21 5.08
N GLY A 220 12.68 0.74 4.14
CA GLY A 220 12.34 2.14 4.42
C GLY A 220 10.88 2.36 4.81
N ARG A 221 10.01 1.39 4.52
CA ARG A 221 8.56 1.45 4.74
C ARG A 221 8.14 1.04 6.15
N SER A 222 9.04 0.47 6.95
CA SER A 222 8.76 0.02 8.34
C SER A 222 9.48 0.82 9.43
N ARG A 223 9.77 2.10 9.19
CA ARG A 223 10.56 2.95 10.11
C ARG A 223 9.85 3.22 11.45
N ALA A 224 8.58 3.64 11.43
CA ALA A 224 7.89 4.09 12.64
C ALA A 224 7.76 2.99 13.74
N PRO A 225 7.34 1.75 13.45
CA PRO A 225 7.30 0.68 14.45
C PRO A 225 8.67 0.30 14.99
N TYR A 226 9.73 0.38 14.16
CA TYR A 226 11.09 0.07 14.59
C TYR A 226 11.65 1.11 15.55
N GLU A 227 11.47 2.39 15.23
CA GLU A 227 11.91 3.53 16.06
C GLU A 227 11.19 3.56 17.42
N GLN A 228 9.94 3.08 17.47
CA GLN A 228 9.18 2.89 18.71
C GLN A 228 9.56 1.62 19.50
N GLY A 229 10.62 0.90 19.08
CA GLY A 229 11.13 -0.28 19.78
C GLY A 229 10.44 -1.60 19.39
N GLY A 230 9.61 -1.61 18.35
CA GLY A 230 8.97 -2.81 17.82
C GLY A 230 9.97 -3.81 17.26
N ARG A 231 10.11 -4.96 17.93
CA ARG A 231 11.00 -6.07 17.54
C ARG A 231 10.23 -7.32 17.08
N GLY A 232 9.01 -7.13 16.58
CA GLY A 232 8.19 -8.22 16.06
C GLY A 232 8.75 -8.79 14.75
N ILE A 233 8.31 -10.00 14.39
CA ILE A 233 8.73 -10.69 13.16
C ILE A 233 8.49 -9.84 11.92
N ASN A 234 7.38 -9.11 11.87
CA ASN A 234 7.00 -8.23 10.76
C ASN A 234 8.00 -7.07 10.56
N THR A 235 8.51 -6.48 11.65
CA THR A 235 9.50 -5.41 11.59
C THR A 235 10.86 -5.94 11.16
N LEU A 236 11.25 -7.13 11.64
CA LEU A 236 12.52 -7.76 11.28
C LEU A 236 12.53 -8.24 9.82
N SER A 237 11.43 -8.81 9.34
CA SER A 237 11.29 -9.30 7.97
C SER A 237 11.29 -8.17 6.95
N SER A 238 10.60 -7.07 7.23
CA SER A 238 10.60 -5.90 6.32
C SER A 238 11.97 -5.21 6.26
N GLN A 239 12.71 -5.12 7.38
CA GLN A 239 14.09 -4.61 7.38
C GLN A 239 15.06 -5.46 6.54
N ALA A 240 14.72 -6.72 6.29
CA ALA A 240 15.53 -7.59 5.46
C ALA A 240 15.40 -7.29 3.96
N ILE A 241 14.30 -6.66 3.50
CA ILE A 241 14.06 -6.34 2.08
C ILE A 241 14.80 -5.05 1.69
N GLN A 242 15.78 -5.16 0.79
CA GLN A 242 16.59 -4.04 0.33
C GLN A 242 15.94 -3.31 -0.84
N SER A 243 15.50 -4.05 -1.85
CA SER A 243 14.85 -3.49 -3.04
C SER A 243 13.87 -4.50 -3.62
N VAL A 244 12.80 -3.99 -4.24
CA VAL A 244 11.82 -4.76 -5.01
C VAL A 244 11.77 -4.18 -6.42
N ARG A 245 12.02 -5.01 -7.43
CA ARG A 245 12.08 -4.60 -8.84
C ARG A 245 11.12 -5.41 -9.69
N LEU A 246 10.50 -4.72 -10.65
CA LEU A 246 9.66 -5.33 -11.68
C LEU A 246 10.45 -5.38 -12.98
N GLU A 247 10.77 -6.59 -13.40
CA GLU A 247 11.54 -6.88 -14.60
C GLU A 247 10.71 -7.71 -15.59
N GLU A 248 11.05 -7.60 -16.86
CA GLU A 248 10.51 -8.47 -17.90
C GLU A 248 10.98 -9.90 -17.67
N GLY A 249 10.04 -10.85 -17.64
CA GLY A 249 10.36 -12.24 -17.41
C GLY A 249 10.55 -13.05 -18.70
N GLU A 250 11.34 -14.11 -18.60
CA GLU A 250 11.61 -15.01 -19.73
C GLU A 250 10.56 -16.13 -19.86
N THR A 251 10.03 -16.60 -18.73
CA THR A 251 9.09 -17.75 -18.66
C THR A 251 7.66 -17.34 -18.35
N THR A 252 7.51 -16.26 -17.57
CA THR A 252 6.26 -15.56 -17.30
C THR A 252 6.46 -14.09 -17.68
N PRO A 253 5.42 -13.33 -18.05
CA PRO A 253 5.58 -11.94 -18.48
C PRO A 253 6.34 -11.05 -17.49
N VAL A 254 6.15 -11.29 -16.18
CA VAL A 254 6.72 -10.42 -15.13
C VAL A 254 7.55 -11.23 -14.14
N TYR A 255 8.75 -10.75 -13.86
CA TYR A 255 9.58 -11.17 -12.73
C TYR A 255 9.59 -10.08 -11.65
N VAL A 256 9.23 -10.46 -10.42
CA VAL A 256 9.39 -9.62 -9.22
C VAL A 256 10.68 -10.03 -8.54
N GLU A 257 11.75 -9.26 -8.76
CA GLU A 257 13.04 -9.49 -8.11
C GLU A 257 13.08 -8.79 -6.75
N ILE A 258 13.37 -9.57 -5.70
CA ILE A 258 13.42 -9.10 -4.31
C ILE A 258 14.82 -9.34 -3.77
N GLU A 259 15.56 -8.25 -3.59
CA GLU A 259 16.89 -8.29 -2.96
C GLU A 259 16.74 -8.24 -1.45
N MET A 260 17.36 -9.19 -0.74
CA MET A 260 17.26 -9.32 0.72
C MET A 260 18.62 -9.46 1.37
N THR A 261 18.74 -8.93 2.59
CA THR A 261 19.99 -9.05 3.38
C THR A 261 20.12 -10.35 4.16
N ASN A 262 19.02 -11.07 4.38
CA ASN A 262 18.99 -12.34 5.11
C ASN A 262 17.64 -13.07 4.89
N ALA A 263 17.55 -14.31 5.35
CA ALA A 263 16.39 -15.18 5.15
C ALA A 263 15.09 -14.70 5.83
N ALA A 264 15.15 -13.79 6.82
CA ALA A 264 13.93 -13.26 7.45
C ALA A 264 13.04 -12.52 6.45
N GLY A 265 13.59 -12.01 5.35
CA GLY A 265 12.82 -11.36 4.28
C GLY A 265 11.82 -12.31 3.60
N VAL A 266 12.10 -13.62 3.57
CA VAL A 266 11.19 -14.62 2.99
C VAL A 266 9.82 -14.58 3.68
N TYR A 267 9.79 -14.32 4.99
CA TYR A 267 8.53 -14.18 5.73
C TYR A 267 7.68 -13.01 5.21
N GLN A 268 8.30 -11.89 4.81
CA GLN A 268 7.58 -10.76 4.21
C GLN A 268 7.03 -11.12 2.84
N VAL A 269 7.84 -11.81 2.02
CA VAL A 269 7.44 -12.26 0.68
C VAL A 269 6.24 -13.22 0.77
N ASP A 270 6.30 -14.21 1.66
CA ASP A 270 5.24 -15.21 1.78
C ASP A 270 3.95 -14.63 2.39
N ASN A 271 4.04 -13.86 3.48
CA ASN A 271 2.83 -13.40 4.18
C ASN A 271 2.17 -12.16 3.58
N LEU A 272 2.92 -11.36 2.81
CA LEU A 272 2.38 -10.16 2.16
C LEU A 272 2.21 -10.40 0.66
N LEU A 273 3.30 -10.59 -0.08
CA LEU A 273 3.24 -10.59 -1.54
C LEU A 273 2.55 -11.83 -2.09
N LYS A 274 2.91 -13.04 -1.64
CA LYS A 274 2.25 -14.26 -2.12
C LYS A 274 0.78 -14.28 -1.75
N ALA A 275 0.42 -13.84 -0.55
CA ALA A 275 -0.97 -13.71 -0.14
C ALA A 275 -1.76 -12.73 -1.01
N LYS A 276 -1.14 -11.65 -1.49
CA LYS A 276 -1.74 -10.69 -2.42
C LYS A 276 -1.76 -11.21 -3.86
N LEU A 277 -0.77 -11.99 -4.26
CA LEU A 277 -0.72 -12.62 -5.59
C LEU A 277 -1.77 -13.73 -5.71
N GLN A 278 -2.01 -14.47 -4.63
CA GLN A 278 -2.98 -15.57 -4.64
C GLN A 278 -4.40 -15.07 -4.94
N GLY A 279 -5.08 -15.71 -5.89
CA GLY A 279 -6.41 -15.33 -6.36
C GLY A 279 -6.46 -13.97 -7.09
N SER A 280 -5.32 -13.38 -7.48
CA SER A 280 -5.30 -12.03 -8.09
C SER A 280 -5.61 -12.01 -9.59
N LEU A 281 -5.80 -13.17 -10.22
CA LEU A 281 -5.79 -13.36 -11.68
C LEU A 281 -4.41 -13.12 -12.34
N LEU A 282 -3.37 -12.87 -11.54
CA LEU A 282 -1.98 -12.67 -12.00
C LEU A 282 -1.00 -13.77 -11.54
N GLU A 283 -1.48 -14.79 -10.82
CA GLU A 283 -0.66 -15.88 -10.24
C GLU A 283 0.25 -16.55 -11.26
N ASP A 284 -0.30 -16.89 -12.43
CA ASP A 284 0.43 -17.58 -13.50
C ASP A 284 1.25 -16.61 -14.38
N LEU A 285 1.12 -15.30 -14.16
CA LEU A 285 1.73 -14.24 -14.98
C LEU A 285 2.93 -13.57 -14.29
N VAL A 286 3.05 -13.75 -12.97
CA VAL A 286 4.05 -13.10 -12.13
C VAL A 286 4.88 -14.14 -11.39
N ARG A 287 6.20 -14.10 -11.57
CA ARG A 287 7.15 -14.97 -10.86
C ARG A 287 7.92 -14.18 -9.82
N ILE A 288 8.01 -14.69 -8.59
CA ILE A 288 8.79 -14.05 -7.53
C ILE A 288 10.18 -14.66 -7.45
N ILE A 289 11.21 -13.80 -7.50
CA ILE A 289 12.62 -14.19 -7.48
C ILE A 289 13.28 -13.52 -6.27
N ALA A 290 13.61 -14.31 -5.25
CA ALA A 290 14.29 -13.81 -4.05
C ALA A 290 15.81 -14.00 -4.17
N ILE A 291 16.56 -12.90 -4.01
CA ILE A 291 18.03 -12.86 -4.12
C ILE A 291 18.61 -12.45 -2.76
N ASN A 292 19.48 -13.27 -2.18
CA ASN A 292 20.17 -12.94 -0.94
C ASN A 292 21.52 -12.28 -1.26
N THR A 293 21.72 -11.04 -0.81
CA THR A 293 22.89 -10.22 -1.16
C THR A 293 24.06 -10.36 -0.17
N LYS A 294 23.89 -11.05 0.97
CA LYS A 294 24.99 -11.27 1.94
C LYS A 294 25.84 -12.49 1.60
N ARG A 295 27.14 -12.27 1.42
CA ARG A 295 28.18 -13.29 1.13
C ARG A 295 28.51 -14.26 2.28
N GLU A 296 28.04 -14.03 3.51
CA GLU A 296 28.44 -14.84 4.68
C GLU A 296 27.55 -16.05 4.98
N ASP A 297 26.30 -16.09 4.49
CA ASP A 297 25.40 -17.24 4.66
C ASP A 297 25.29 -18.04 3.36
N ARG A 298 26.11 -19.09 3.24
CA ARG A 298 26.17 -20.03 2.10
C ARG A 298 24.90 -20.87 1.85
N LEU A 299 23.78 -20.56 2.47
CA LEU A 299 22.59 -21.42 2.42
C LEU A 299 21.65 -21.11 1.25
N VAL A 300 21.69 -19.91 0.67
CA VAL A 300 20.75 -19.52 -0.39
C VAL A 300 21.30 -18.37 -1.23
N GLU A 301 21.65 -18.62 -2.50
CA GLU A 301 22.08 -17.55 -3.44
C GLU A 301 20.93 -16.99 -4.30
N ARG A 302 19.93 -17.83 -4.65
CA ARG A 302 18.71 -17.45 -5.39
C ARG A 302 17.61 -18.46 -5.09
N ILE A 303 16.40 -17.99 -4.76
CA ILE A 303 15.20 -18.85 -4.60
C ILE A 303 14.13 -18.36 -5.56
N GLU A 304 13.54 -19.30 -6.28
CA GLU A 304 12.26 -19.09 -6.94
C GLU A 304 11.15 -19.52 -5.99
N LEU A 305 10.23 -18.59 -5.74
CA LEU A 305 9.20 -18.70 -4.71
C LEU A 305 7.80 -18.86 -5.29
#